data_AF-A0A819V534-F1
#
_entry.id   AF-A0A819V534-F1
#
_cell.length_a   1.000
_cell.length_b   1.000
_cell.length_c   1.000
_cell.angle_alpha   90.00
_cell.angle_beta   90.00
_cell.angle_gamma   90.00
#
_symmetry.space_group_name_H-M   'P 1'
#
loop_
_entity.id
_entity.type
_entity.pdbx_description
1 polymer ?
#
loop_
_entity_poly.entity_id
_entity_poly.type
_entity_poly.pdbx_seq_one_letter_code
_entity_poly.pdbx_strand_id
1 'polypeptide(L)'
;DYIKRIQYKVDDPFPLNICKKNNLSNNLIHDEFFHSQLLVDYLVHMKTLANDITEFINICLNEFHYDQYQLSIINEFKQKYNSNKVLWWFTQDSFIYHLLSKALNIKNYNLLIHMGFLIRDIYENLQKYQLKSSIQVYHG
;
A
#
# COMPACT_ATOMS: atom_id res chain seq x y z
N ASP A 1 0.48 -19.40 -2.60
CA ASP A 1 0.58 -18.57 -3.82
C ASP A 1 1.78 -17.61 -3.94
N TYR A 2 2.70 -17.53 -2.96
CA TYR A 2 3.93 -16.72 -3.05
C TYR A 2 4.89 -17.15 -4.20
N ILE A 3 5.03 -18.45 -4.45
CA ILE A 3 5.97 -18.99 -5.47
C ILE A 3 5.56 -18.61 -6.90
N LYS A 4 4.25 -18.57 -7.20
CA LYS A 4 3.75 -18.11 -8.51
C LYS A 4 4.10 -16.65 -8.77
N ARG A 5 4.09 -15.80 -7.74
CA ARG A 5 4.43 -14.37 -7.84
C ARG A 5 5.92 -14.14 -8.16
N ILE A 6 6.80 -15.06 -7.77
CA ILE A 6 8.23 -15.02 -8.10
C ILE A 6 8.49 -15.47 -9.54
N GLN A 7 7.79 -16.52 -10.00
CA GLN A 7 8.01 -17.10 -11.34
C GLN A 7 7.67 -16.15 -12.50
N TYR A 8 6.71 -15.23 -12.33
CA TYR A 8 6.38 -14.21 -13.34
C TYR A 8 7.32 -13.00 -13.35
N LYS A 9 8.25 -12.92 -12.40
CA LYS A 9 9.03 -11.71 -12.09
C LYS A 9 10.40 -11.65 -12.77
N VAL A 10 10.77 -12.70 -13.52
CA VAL A 10 12.09 -12.80 -14.17
C VAL A 10 12.14 -12.04 -15.51
N ASP A 11 10.98 -11.68 -16.07
CA ASP A 11 10.90 -11.19 -17.46
C ASP A 11 10.76 -9.65 -17.60
N ASP A 12 10.63 -8.89 -16.51
CA ASP A 12 10.41 -7.43 -16.58
C ASP A 12 11.51 -6.67 -15.80
N PRO A 13 12.45 -5.99 -16.48
CA PRO A 13 13.47 -5.21 -15.82
C PRO A 13 12.84 -3.97 -15.20
N PHE A 14 12.70 -3.97 -13.86
CA PHE A 14 12.24 -2.83 -13.08
C PHE A 14 13.00 -1.55 -13.48
N PRO A 15 12.35 -0.54 -14.11
CA PRO A 15 13.00 0.71 -14.44
C PRO A 15 13.10 1.55 -13.17
N LEU A 16 14.12 1.28 -12.36
CA LEU A 16 14.43 2.08 -11.19
C LEU A 16 14.87 3.47 -11.65
N ASN A 17 14.07 4.49 -11.34
CA ASN A 17 14.44 5.88 -11.55
C ASN A 17 15.38 6.30 -10.39
N ILE A 18 16.61 5.77 -10.41
CA ILE A 18 17.61 6.00 -9.38
C ILE A 18 18.05 7.46 -9.48
N CYS A 19 17.82 8.20 -8.39
CA CYS A 19 18.14 9.60 -8.18
C CYS A 19 19.26 10.14 -9.10
N LYS A 20 18.95 11.20 -9.84
CA LYS A 20 19.98 12.01 -10.51
C LYS A 20 20.95 12.52 -9.44
N LYS A 21 22.17 11.97 -9.50
CA LYS A 21 23.37 12.19 -8.70
C LYS A 21 23.46 13.59 -8.07
N ASN A 22 23.74 13.66 -6.75
CA ASN A 22 24.93 14.31 -6.18
C ASN A 22 25.00 14.16 -4.64
N ASN A 23 26.19 13.73 -4.17
CA ASN A 23 26.77 13.82 -2.82
C ASN A 23 26.46 12.69 -1.80
N LEU A 24 27.35 11.68 -1.81
CA LEU A 24 27.46 10.50 -0.93
C LEU A 24 27.91 10.82 0.51
N SER A 25 27.22 11.69 1.21
CA SER A 25 27.49 11.90 2.64
C SER A 25 26.18 12.04 3.40
N ASN A 26 25.57 10.90 3.76
CA ASN A 26 24.66 10.64 4.89
C ASN A 26 23.99 9.26 4.71
N ASN A 27 24.78 8.18 4.85
CA ASN A 27 24.46 6.87 4.27
C ASN A 27 23.24 6.16 4.90
N LEU A 28 23.01 6.28 6.21
CA LEU A 28 21.90 5.56 6.89
C LEU A 28 20.50 6.09 6.55
N ILE A 29 20.34 7.42 6.45
CA ILE A 29 19.05 8.05 6.11
C ILE A 29 18.73 7.79 4.64
N HIS A 30 19.76 7.74 3.79
CA HIS A 30 19.57 7.43 2.39
C HIS A 30 19.15 5.97 2.18
N ASP A 31 19.68 5.05 2.99
CA ASP A 31 19.35 3.63 2.93
C ASP A 31 17.88 3.36 3.31
N GLU A 32 17.38 3.89 4.43
CA GLU A 32 15.98 3.66 4.83
C GLU A 32 14.96 4.30 3.87
N PHE A 33 15.28 5.49 3.35
CA PHE A 33 14.48 6.11 2.29
C PHE A 33 14.48 5.27 1.01
N PHE A 34 15.65 4.79 0.58
CA PHE A 34 15.78 3.96 -0.60
C PHE A 34 15.03 2.63 -0.45
N HIS A 35 15.12 2.00 0.71
CA HIS A 35 14.35 0.80 1.03
C HIS A 35 12.84 1.05 0.99
N SER A 36 12.38 2.20 1.51
CA SER A 36 10.96 2.58 1.47
C SER A 36 10.49 2.82 0.05
N GLN A 37 11.29 3.51 -0.77
CA GLN A 37 10.97 3.74 -2.18
C GLN A 37 10.91 2.44 -2.97
N LEU A 38 11.88 1.54 -2.78
CA LEU A 38 11.87 0.21 -3.38
C LEU A 38 10.67 -0.63 -2.95
N LEU A 39 10.28 -0.54 -1.67
CA LEU A 39 9.11 -1.23 -1.15
C LEU A 39 7.83 -0.72 -1.80
N VAL A 40 7.65 0.61 -1.88
CA VAL A 40 6.49 1.22 -2.54
C VAL A 40 6.45 0.83 -4.01
N ASP A 41 7.55 0.99 -4.74
CA ASP A 41 7.64 0.59 -6.15
C ASP A 41 7.32 -0.91 -6.30
N TYR A 42 7.85 -1.77 -5.44
CA TYR A 42 7.53 -3.19 -5.48
C TYR A 42 6.03 -3.47 -5.27
N LEU A 43 5.41 -2.87 -4.24
CA LEU A 43 4.01 -3.10 -3.90
C LEU A 43 3.07 -2.56 -4.99
N VAL A 44 3.38 -1.41 -5.58
CA VAL A 44 2.59 -0.78 -6.64
C VAL A 44 2.65 -1.60 -7.92
N HIS A 45 3.82 -2.12 -8.31
CA HIS A 45 3.97 -2.89 -9.55
C HIS A 45 3.64 -4.38 -9.37
N MET A 46 3.30 -4.81 -8.16
CA MET A 46 2.90 -6.19 -7.92
C MET A 46 1.55 -6.49 -8.56
N LYS A 47 1.49 -7.54 -9.37
CA LYS A 47 0.24 -8.01 -9.97
C LYS A 47 -0.75 -8.43 -8.88
N THR A 48 -1.93 -7.81 -8.88
CA THR A 48 -3.04 -8.25 -8.03
C THR A 48 -3.76 -9.43 -8.67
N LEU A 49 -3.97 -10.46 -7.86
CA LEU A 49 -4.76 -11.62 -8.19
C LEU A 49 -6.20 -11.41 -7.69
N ALA A 50 -7.17 -12.03 -8.37
CA ALA A 50 -8.59 -11.92 -8.00
C ALA A 50 -8.86 -12.37 -6.54
N ASN A 51 -8.04 -13.27 -6.01
CA ASN A 51 -8.18 -13.78 -4.64
C ASN A 51 -7.59 -12.85 -3.57
N ASP A 52 -6.76 -11.87 -3.93
CA ASP A 52 -6.04 -11.05 -2.96
C ASP A 52 -7.00 -10.24 -2.06
N ILE A 53 -8.10 -9.74 -2.65
CA ILE A 53 -9.14 -9.02 -1.89
C ILE A 53 -9.80 -9.97 -0.87
N THR A 54 -10.14 -11.19 -1.29
CA THR A 54 -10.79 -12.18 -0.42
C THR A 54 -9.86 -12.60 0.73
N GLU A 55 -8.58 -12.85 0.44
CA GLU A 55 -7.59 -13.16 1.46
C GLU A 55 -7.41 -12.01 2.45
N PHE A 56 -7.31 -10.78 1.95
CA PHE A 56 -7.20 -9.59 2.80
C PHE A 56 -8.43 -9.43 3.70
N ILE A 57 -9.64 -9.64 3.18
CA ILE A 57 -10.86 -9.56 3.99
C ILE A 57 -10.89 -10.62 5.09
N ASN A 58 -10.42 -11.84 4.82
CA ASN A 58 -10.34 -12.87 5.85
C ASN A 58 -9.35 -12.48 6.97
N ILE A 59 -8.21 -11.86 6.62
CA ILE A 59 -7.28 -11.33 7.61
C ILE A 59 -7.97 -10.26 8.48
N CYS A 60 -8.71 -9.34 7.86
CA CYS A 60 -9.43 -8.28 8.57
C CYS A 60 -10.51 -8.82 9.50
N LEU A 61 -11.30 -9.80 9.04
CA LEU A 61 -12.34 -10.43 9.86
C LEU A 61 -11.74 -11.11 11.10
N ASN A 62 -10.56 -11.73 10.96
CA ASN A 62 -9.85 -12.33 12.09
C ASN A 62 -9.26 -11.26 13.03
N GLU A 63 -8.73 -10.15 12.53
CA GLU A 63 -8.15 -9.10 13.37
C GLU A 63 -9.21 -8.33 14.17
N PHE A 64 -10.38 -8.07 13.56
CA PHE A 64 -11.46 -7.26 14.15
C PHE A 64 -12.64 -8.09 14.66
N HIS A 65 -12.47 -9.38 14.93
CA HIS A 65 -13.57 -10.29 15.29
C HIS A 65 -14.40 -9.88 16.52
N TYR A 66 -13.84 -9.07 17.43
CA TYR A 66 -14.58 -8.54 18.59
C TYR A 66 -15.23 -7.16 18.35
N ASP A 67 -14.88 -6.47 17.27
CA ASP A 67 -15.36 -5.12 16.97
C ASP A 67 -16.49 -5.16 15.95
N GLN A 68 -17.73 -5.19 16.43
CA GLN A 68 -18.92 -5.25 15.58
C GLN A 68 -19.03 -4.06 14.62
N TYR A 69 -18.52 -2.89 15.01
CA TYR A 69 -18.52 -1.70 14.16
C TYR A 69 -17.58 -1.91 12.97
N GLN A 70 -16.33 -2.32 13.23
CA GLN A 70 -15.37 -2.59 12.15
C GLN A 70 -15.81 -3.77 11.28
N LEU A 71 -16.43 -4.82 11.84
CA LEU A 71 -16.98 -5.92 11.06
C LEU A 71 -18.06 -5.46 10.08
N SER A 72 -18.90 -4.49 10.47
CA SER A 72 -19.91 -3.92 9.57
C SER A 72 -19.27 -3.18 8.39
N ILE A 73 -18.21 -2.41 8.65
CA ILE A 73 -17.44 -1.67 7.64
C ILE A 73 -16.71 -2.64 6.71
N ILE A 74 -16.10 -3.71 7.24
CA ILE A 74 -15.42 -4.75 6.44
C ILE A 74 -16.40 -5.42 5.48
N ASN A 75 -17.62 -5.71 5.94
CA ASN A 75 -18.66 -6.29 5.10
C ASN A 75 -19.13 -5.32 4.00
N GLU A 76 -19.29 -4.03 4.34
CA GLU A 76 -19.63 -3.01 3.35
C GLU A 76 -18.51 -2.86 2.30
N PHE A 77 -17.26 -2.81 2.76
CA PHE A 77 -16.09 -2.77 1.89
C PHE A 77 -16.08 -3.96 0.92
N LYS A 78 -16.26 -5.19 1.43
CA LYS A 78 -16.30 -6.39 0.59
C LYS A 78 -17.31 -6.29 -0.57
N GLN A 79 -18.46 -5.66 -0.34
CA GLN A 79 -19.53 -5.55 -1.34
C GLN A 79 -19.38 -4.34 -2.26
N LYS A 80 -18.87 -3.22 -1.75
CA LYS A 80 -18.87 -1.92 -2.43
C LYS A 80 -17.47 -1.45 -2.85
N TYR A 81 -16.42 -2.24 -2.62
CA TYR A 81 -15.07 -1.86 -2.96
C TYR A 81 -14.96 -1.51 -4.44
N ASN A 82 -14.34 -0.36 -4.71
CA ASN A 82 -14.03 0.13 -6.04
C ASN A 82 -12.74 0.93 -5.94
N SER A 83 -11.80 0.68 -6.85
CA SER A 83 -10.50 1.36 -6.88
C SER A 83 -10.63 2.89 -6.95
N ASN A 84 -11.67 3.42 -7.60
CA ASN A 84 -11.91 4.87 -7.67
C ASN A 84 -12.37 5.49 -6.34
N LYS A 85 -12.80 4.68 -5.38
CA LYS A 85 -13.25 5.12 -4.04
C LYS A 85 -12.27 4.75 -2.94
N VAL A 86 -11.09 4.24 -3.28
CA VAL A 86 -10.10 3.76 -2.29
C VAL A 86 -9.67 4.86 -1.30
N LEU A 87 -9.51 6.10 -1.77
CA LEU A 87 -9.14 7.24 -0.90
C LEU A 87 -10.23 7.55 0.13
N TRP A 88 -11.50 7.36 -0.22
CA TRP A 88 -12.59 7.52 0.73
C TRP A 88 -12.48 6.48 1.84
N TRP A 89 -12.27 5.20 1.50
CA TRP A 89 -12.06 4.15 2.50
C TRP A 89 -10.83 4.39 3.39
N PHE A 90 -9.75 4.94 2.82
CA PHE A 90 -8.52 5.24 3.56
C PHE A 90 -8.63 6.47 4.48
N THR A 91 -9.47 7.45 4.12
CA THR A 91 -9.61 8.70 4.89
C THR A 91 -10.73 8.65 5.94
N GLN A 92 -11.69 7.74 5.78
CA GLN A 92 -12.62 7.40 6.86
C GLN A 92 -11.87 6.74 8.02
N ASP A 93 -12.39 6.87 9.24
CA ASP A 93 -11.90 6.16 10.42
C ASP A 93 -12.26 4.65 10.33
N SER A 94 -11.63 3.98 9.38
CA SER A 94 -11.91 2.60 8.98
C SER A 94 -10.75 1.68 9.30
N PHE A 95 -11.03 0.38 9.35
CA PHE A 95 -10.04 -0.68 9.49
C PHE A 95 -8.84 -0.51 8.53
N ILE A 96 -9.04 0.07 7.34
CA ILE A 96 -7.98 0.26 6.33
C ILE A 96 -6.91 1.22 6.81
N TYR A 97 -7.32 2.38 7.34
CA TYR A 97 -6.37 3.36 7.87
C TYR A 97 -5.57 2.75 9.02
N HIS A 98 -6.25 2.10 9.96
CA HIS A 98 -5.63 1.46 11.12
C HIS A 98 -4.65 0.36 10.73
N LEU A 99 -5.06 -0.56 9.86
CA LEU A 99 -4.23 -1.66 9.37
C LEU A 99 -3.02 -1.16 8.59
N LEU A 100 -3.21 -0.22 7.67
CA LEU A 100 -2.12 0.25 6.81
C LEU A 100 -1.08 1.01 7.64
N SER A 101 -1.54 1.94 8.49
CA SER A 101 -0.67 2.70 9.39
C SER A 101 0.08 1.76 10.35
N LYS A 102 -0.60 0.79 10.94
CA LYS A 102 0.02 -0.23 11.80
C LYS A 102 1.06 -1.04 11.02
N ALA A 103 0.71 -1.57 9.85
CA ALA A 103 1.59 -2.39 9.02
C ALA A 103 2.87 -1.66 8.60
N LEU A 104 2.76 -0.37 8.25
CA LEU A 104 3.90 0.48 7.93
C LEU A 104 4.77 0.73 9.17
N ASN A 105 4.16 1.09 10.30
CA ASN A 105 4.89 1.38 11.55
C ASN A 105 5.71 0.20 12.06
N ILE A 106 5.16 -1.02 12.00
CA ILE A 106 5.86 -2.23 12.46
C ILE A 106 6.60 -2.96 11.32
N LYS A 107 6.62 -2.40 10.10
CA LYS A 107 7.22 -3.01 8.90
C LYS A 107 6.73 -4.45 8.64
N ASN A 108 5.43 -4.69 8.80
CA ASN A 108 4.82 -6.00 8.55
C ASN A 108 4.67 -6.25 7.04
N TYR A 109 5.75 -6.72 6.40
CA TYR A 109 5.79 -6.97 4.96
C TYR A 109 4.71 -7.94 4.48
N ASN A 110 4.35 -8.95 5.27
CA ASN A 110 3.31 -9.92 4.89
C ASN A 110 1.95 -9.22 4.74
N LEU A 111 1.58 -8.40 5.73
CA LEU A 111 0.34 -7.63 5.67
C LEU A 111 0.38 -6.59 4.54
N LEU A 112 1.50 -5.88 4.35
CA LEU A 112 1.67 -4.93 3.25
C LEU A 112 1.50 -5.58 1.87
N ILE A 113 2.00 -6.80 1.69
CA ILE A 113 1.80 -7.57 0.45
C ILE A 113 0.32 -7.90 0.24
N HIS A 114 -0.41 -8.31 1.28
CA HIS A 114 -1.87 -8.53 1.17
C HIS A 114 -2.64 -7.23 0.89
N MET A 115 -2.13 -6.09 1.37
CA MET A 115 -2.65 -4.76 1.09
C MET A 115 -2.15 -4.17 -0.23
N GLY A 116 -1.32 -4.87 -1.01
CA GLY A 116 -0.67 -4.34 -2.20
C GLY A 116 -1.64 -3.80 -3.25
N PHE A 117 -2.78 -4.47 -3.44
CA PHE A 117 -3.84 -3.98 -4.34
C PHE A 117 -4.38 -2.62 -3.90
N LEU A 118 -4.58 -2.44 -2.60
CA LEU A 118 -5.12 -1.23 -2.01
C LEU A 118 -4.09 -0.10 -2.05
N ILE A 119 -2.82 -0.42 -1.78
CA ILE A 119 -1.70 0.53 -1.89
C ILE A 119 -1.53 1.00 -3.33
N ARG A 120 -1.61 0.10 -4.32
CA ARG A 120 -1.58 0.47 -5.74
C ARG A 120 -2.75 1.39 -6.08
N ASP A 121 -3.97 1.04 -5.70
CA ASP A 121 -5.14 1.85 -5.99
C ASP A 121 -5.02 3.25 -5.33
N ILE A 122 -4.54 3.34 -4.09
CA ILE A 122 -4.24 4.63 -3.42
C ILE A 122 -3.22 5.42 -4.24
N TYR A 123 -2.11 4.80 -4.61
CA TYR A 123 -1.02 5.43 -5.36
C TYR A 123 -1.50 5.99 -6.70
N GLU A 124 -2.23 5.19 -7.49
CA GLU A 124 -2.81 5.61 -8.77
C GLU A 124 -3.82 6.76 -8.59
N ASN A 125 -4.64 6.74 -7.54
CA ASN A 125 -5.56 7.84 -7.26
C ASN A 125 -4.79 9.11 -6.86
N LEU A 126 -3.74 9.02 -6.04
CA LEU A 126 -2.92 10.16 -5.65
C LEU A 126 -2.20 10.79 -6.86
N GLN A 127 -1.71 9.98 -7.80
CA GLN A 127 -1.12 10.49 -9.05
C GLN A 127 -2.13 11.33 -9.86
N LYS A 128 -3.42 10.95 -9.89
CA LYS A 128 -4.46 11.72 -10.58
C LYS A 128 -4.68 13.10 -9.95
N TYR A 129 -4.49 13.22 -8.63
CA TYR A 129 -4.66 14.47 -7.88
C TYR A 129 -3.35 15.19 -7.60
N GLN A 130 -2.25 14.78 -8.22
CA GLN A 130 -0.93 15.35 -7.96
C GLN A 130 -0.88 16.81 -8.41
N LEU A 131 -0.48 17.68 -7.49
CA LEU A 131 -0.37 19.11 -7.74
C LEU A 131 0.88 19.38 -8.60
N LYS A 132 0.70 20.13 -9.68
CA LYS A 132 1.79 20.45 -10.63
C LYS A 132 2.77 21.49 -10.09
N SER A 133 2.34 22.26 -9.09
CA SER A 133 3.11 23.32 -8.46
C SER A 133 3.60 22.89 -7.08
N SER A 134 4.73 23.47 -6.64
CA SER A 134 5.20 23.33 -5.27
C SER A 134 4.20 23.96 -4.29
N ILE A 135 3.98 23.29 -3.16
CA ILE A 135 3.04 23.72 -2.12
C ILE A 135 3.73 23.58 -0.76
N GLN A 136 3.50 24.55 0.10
CA GLN A 136 3.92 24.51 1.50
C GLN A 136 2.80 23.90 2.34
N VAL A 137 3.16 22.89 3.14
CA VAL A 137 2.21 22.18 4.02
C VAL A 137 2.73 22.30 5.45
N TYR A 138 1.83 22.49 6.40
CA TYR A 138 2.14 22.51 7.83
C TYR A 138 1.61 21.22 8.44
N HIS A 139 2.46 20.50 9.15
CA HIS A 139 2.05 19.39 10.01
C HIS A 139 2.31 19.80 11.46
N GLY A 140 1.35 19.48 12.34
CA GLY A 140 1.45 19.73 13.78
C GLY A 140 2.35 18.72 14.49
#